data_AF-A0A6H1N922-F1
#
_entry.id   AF-A0A6H1N922-F1
#
_cell.length_a   1.000
_cell.length_b   1.000
_cell.length_c   1.000
_cell.angle_alpha   90.00
_cell.angle_beta   90.00
_cell.angle_gamma   90.00
#
_symmetry.space_group_name_H-M   'P 1'
#
loop_
_entity.id
_entity.type
_entity.pdbx_description
1 polymer ?
#
loop_
_entity_poly.entity_id
_entity_poly.type
_entity_poly.pdbx_seq_one_letter_code
_entity_poly.pdbx_strand_id
1 'polypeptide(L)'
;MLGHDTSLTRSGQTRIPVDSRARAEMKNERALVLGGGGVAGVPSATGVLAGLADAGVDVTDADFLFGTSAGSVVAAQISSGVERPTLFQTRVDLAFQREELTPREGALDEVFEFGAKEDAEVTDPVERLRRIGELALAPRPSPRPTGARSSRPGCRPTAGRSANCP
;
A
#
# COMPACT_ATOMS: atom_id res chain seq x y z
N MET A 1 6.32 19.17 52.49
CA MET A 1 6.02 20.12 51.40
C MET A 1 6.76 19.61 50.17
N LEU A 2 5.97 19.03 49.25
CA LEU A 2 6.20 18.73 47.82
C LEU A 2 7.35 17.77 47.44
N GLY A 3 6.95 16.52 47.17
CA GLY A 3 7.62 15.67 46.20
C GLY A 3 7.16 15.99 44.78
N HIS A 4 8.01 15.70 43.80
CA HIS A 4 7.65 15.61 42.38
C HIS A 4 8.38 14.42 41.79
N ASP A 5 7.71 13.27 41.83
CA ASP A 5 8.09 12.08 41.09
C ASP A 5 7.27 12.10 39.80
N THR A 6 7.84 12.66 38.73
CA THR A 6 7.21 12.75 37.41
C THR A 6 7.39 11.42 36.66
N SER A 7 6.77 10.37 37.19
CA SER A 7 6.54 9.11 36.48
C SER A 7 5.28 9.26 35.64
N LEU A 8 5.43 9.73 34.40
CA LEU A 8 4.40 9.65 33.38
C LEU A 8 4.21 8.17 32.99
N THR A 9 3.24 7.54 33.61
CA THR A 9 2.74 6.22 33.23
C THR A 9 2.26 6.25 31.79
N ARG A 10 3.01 5.62 30.89
CA ARG A 10 2.62 5.34 29.50
C ARG A 10 1.44 4.36 29.51
N SER A 11 0.23 4.91 29.53
CA SER A 11 -1.02 4.18 29.37
C SER A 11 -1.04 3.42 28.03
N GLY A 12 -1.44 2.14 28.07
CA GLY A 12 -2.14 1.52 26.93
C GLY A 12 -1.38 0.58 25.98
N GLN A 13 -0.15 0.13 26.25
CA GLN A 13 0.39 -1.01 25.49
C GLN A 13 -0.14 -2.32 26.08
N THR A 14 -1.26 -2.81 25.56
CA THR A 14 -1.72 -4.19 25.78
C THR A 14 -0.63 -5.12 25.28
N ARG A 15 0.20 -5.61 26.20
CA ARG A 15 1.06 -6.77 25.94
C ARG A 15 0.12 -7.93 25.69
N ILE A 16 0.07 -8.43 24.46
CA ILE A 16 -0.55 -9.72 24.16
C ILE A 16 0.13 -10.73 25.09
N PRO A 17 -0.59 -11.41 26.00
CA PRO A 17 0.01 -12.40 26.86
C PRO A 17 0.35 -13.61 25.99
N VAL A 18 1.59 -13.69 25.52
CA VAL A 18 2.07 -14.86 24.77
C VAL A 18 2.53 -15.89 25.79
N ASP A 19 1.78 -16.98 25.92
CA ASP A 19 2.09 -18.09 26.80
C ASP A 19 3.47 -18.68 26.46
N SER A 20 4.32 -18.81 27.47
CA SER A 20 5.64 -19.47 27.41
C SER A 20 5.61 -20.89 26.83
N ARG A 21 4.48 -21.61 26.95
CA ARG A 21 4.29 -22.94 26.34
C ARG A 21 3.97 -22.84 24.84
N ALA A 22 3.22 -21.83 24.41
CA ALA A 22 2.99 -21.55 22.99
C ALA A 22 4.32 -21.26 22.27
N ARG A 23 5.25 -20.55 22.93
CA ARG A 23 6.60 -20.27 22.41
C ARG A 23 7.46 -21.51 22.11
N ALA A 24 7.18 -22.63 22.78
CA ALA A 24 7.95 -23.86 22.65
C ALA A 24 7.34 -24.84 21.62
N GLU A 25 6.03 -24.74 21.35
CA GLU A 25 5.31 -25.54 20.35
C GLU A 25 5.11 -24.82 19.01
N MET A 26 5.27 -23.49 18.97
CA MET A 26 5.40 -22.75 17.72
C MET A 26 6.61 -23.31 16.96
N LYS A 27 6.33 -24.08 15.90
CA LYS A 27 7.22 -24.17 14.73
C LYS A 27 7.74 -22.76 14.42
N ASN A 28 8.93 -22.62 13.87
CA ASN A 28 9.48 -21.32 13.44
C ASN A 28 8.50 -20.62 12.48
N GLU A 29 7.52 -19.89 13.03
CA GLU A 29 6.50 -19.17 12.30
C GLU A 29 7.18 -17.94 11.70
N ARG A 30 7.13 -17.85 10.37
CA ARG A 30 7.76 -16.79 9.60
C ARG A 30 6.71 -15.78 9.20
N ALA A 31 7.00 -14.50 9.39
CA ALA A 31 6.16 -13.41 8.92
C ALA A 31 6.90 -12.59 7.86
N LEU A 32 6.25 -12.35 6.72
CA LEU A 32 6.69 -11.38 5.72
C LEU A 32 5.95 -10.06 5.97
N VAL A 33 6.71 -9.01 6.28
CA VAL A 33 6.17 -7.66 6.55
C VAL A 33 6.62 -6.72 5.44
N LEU A 34 5.64 -6.18 4.70
CA LEU A 34 5.83 -5.29 3.57
C LEU A 34 5.41 -3.86 3.97
N GLY A 35 6.40 -2.97 4.05
CA GLY A 35 6.18 -1.57 4.40
C GLY A 35 5.46 -0.77 3.32
N GLY A 36 5.07 0.46 3.67
CA GLY A 36 4.64 1.46 2.70
C GLY A 36 5.82 2.02 1.90
N GLY A 37 5.54 2.58 0.74
CA GLY A 37 6.53 3.27 -0.11
C GLY A 37 5.89 4.08 -1.24
N GLY A 38 4.60 4.38 -1.07
CA GLY A 38 3.76 4.89 -2.15
C GLY A 38 3.74 3.96 -3.37
N VAL A 39 3.24 4.50 -4.44
CA VAL A 39 3.15 3.89 -5.77
C VAL A 39 4.49 3.39 -6.34
N ALA A 40 5.59 4.12 -6.09
CA ALA A 40 6.94 3.69 -6.44
C ALA A 40 7.46 2.51 -5.57
N GLY A 41 6.89 2.31 -4.38
CA GLY A 41 7.25 1.23 -3.47
C GLY A 41 6.82 -0.15 -3.96
N VAL A 42 5.72 -0.25 -4.72
CA VAL A 42 5.23 -1.52 -5.26
C VAL A 42 6.24 -2.14 -6.25
N PRO A 43 6.83 -1.38 -7.21
CA PRO A 43 8.00 -1.81 -8.00
C PRO A 43 9.19 -2.28 -7.23
N SER A 44 9.64 -1.47 -6.28
CA SER A 44 10.83 -1.79 -5.51
C SER A 44 10.67 -3.11 -4.76
N ALA A 45 9.57 -3.26 -4.01
CA ALA A 45 9.31 -4.46 -3.23
C ALA A 45 9.14 -5.72 -4.10
N THR A 46 8.40 -5.65 -5.21
CA THR A 46 8.26 -6.80 -6.13
C THR A 46 9.60 -7.18 -6.77
N GLY A 47 10.44 -6.21 -7.12
CA GLY A 47 11.79 -6.48 -7.61
C GLY A 47 12.69 -7.14 -6.57
N VAL A 48 12.65 -6.70 -5.32
CA VAL A 48 13.37 -7.34 -4.20
C VAL A 48 12.92 -8.79 -4.02
N LEU A 49 11.60 -9.05 -4.02
CA LEU A 49 11.07 -10.41 -3.90
C LEU A 49 11.48 -11.30 -5.08
N ALA A 50 11.48 -10.77 -6.31
CA ALA A 50 11.95 -11.49 -7.49
C ALA A 50 13.44 -11.82 -7.38
N GLY A 51 14.28 -10.84 -7.03
CA GLY A 51 15.73 -11.04 -6.88
C GLY A 51 16.10 -12.03 -5.76
N LEU A 52 15.34 -12.03 -4.65
CA LEU A 52 15.50 -13.03 -3.59
C LEU A 52 15.16 -14.43 -4.12
N ALA A 53 14.06 -14.58 -4.85
CA ALA A 53 13.68 -15.86 -5.45
C ALA A 53 14.72 -16.35 -6.48
N ASP A 54 15.25 -15.45 -7.32
CA ASP A 54 16.33 -15.76 -8.28
C ASP A 54 17.62 -16.21 -7.57
N ALA A 55 17.89 -15.69 -6.37
CA ALA A 55 18.98 -16.13 -5.51
C ALA A 55 18.69 -17.43 -4.73
N GLY A 56 17.53 -18.07 -4.96
CA GLY A 56 17.11 -19.29 -4.28
C GLY A 56 16.51 -19.07 -2.88
N VAL A 57 16.19 -17.83 -2.52
CA VAL A 57 15.59 -17.47 -1.23
C VAL A 57 14.12 -17.10 -1.43
N ASP A 58 13.23 -18.05 -1.17
CA ASP A 58 11.78 -17.79 -1.20
C ASP A 58 11.26 -17.34 0.16
N VAL A 59 10.90 -16.07 0.27
CA VAL A 59 10.30 -15.48 1.50
C VAL A 59 8.77 -15.42 1.45
N THR A 60 8.16 -15.86 0.34
CA THR A 60 6.71 -15.77 0.12
C THR A 60 5.93 -16.92 0.77
N ASP A 61 6.62 -18.00 1.13
CA ASP A 61 6.11 -19.13 1.95
C ASP A 61 6.09 -18.80 3.46
N ALA A 62 5.87 -17.52 3.79
CA ALA A 62 5.71 -17.10 5.17
C ALA A 62 4.32 -17.51 5.68
N ASP A 63 4.25 -17.97 6.94
CA ASP A 63 2.99 -18.33 7.61
C ASP A 63 2.07 -17.11 7.76
N PHE A 64 2.67 -15.92 7.87
CA PHE A 64 1.95 -14.65 7.97
C PHE A 64 2.43 -13.63 6.95
N LEU A 65 1.49 -12.89 6.36
CA LEU A 65 1.75 -11.84 5.40
C LEU A 65 1.07 -10.53 5.85
N PHE A 66 1.88 -9.51 6.11
CA PHE A 66 1.42 -8.18 6.51
C PHE A 66 1.88 -7.15 5.50
N GLY A 67 0.98 -6.25 5.11
CA GLY A 67 1.28 -5.19 4.15
C GLY A 67 0.59 -3.88 4.49
N THR A 68 1.32 -2.77 4.38
CA THR A 68 0.77 -1.42 4.58
C THR A 68 0.94 -0.60 3.30
N SER A 69 -0.12 0.07 2.81
CA SER A 69 -0.06 0.94 1.64
C SER A 69 0.50 0.20 0.41
N ALA A 70 1.68 0.58 -0.10
CA ALA A 70 2.37 -0.15 -1.16
C ALA A 70 2.52 -1.65 -0.84
N GLY A 71 2.85 -1.98 0.41
CA GLY A 71 3.00 -3.34 0.87
C GLY A 71 1.71 -4.15 0.87
N SER A 72 0.53 -3.54 1.08
CA SER A 72 -0.74 -4.28 0.99
C SER A 72 -1.06 -4.66 -0.45
N VAL A 73 -0.69 -3.80 -1.41
CA VAL A 73 -0.80 -4.12 -2.85
C VAL A 73 0.12 -5.28 -3.22
N VAL A 74 1.39 -5.24 -2.80
CA VAL A 74 2.34 -6.33 -3.06
C VAL A 74 1.88 -7.63 -2.40
N ALA A 75 1.43 -7.57 -1.14
CA ALA A 75 0.90 -8.71 -0.41
C ALA A 75 -0.27 -9.36 -1.17
N ALA A 76 -1.25 -8.55 -1.59
CA ALA A 76 -2.39 -9.03 -2.36
C ALA A 76 -1.99 -9.65 -3.71
N GLN A 77 -0.99 -9.07 -4.38
CA GLN A 77 -0.47 -9.58 -5.65
C GLN A 77 0.19 -10.95 -5.48
N ILE A 78 1.09 -11.12 -4.51
CA ILE A 78 1.76 -12.40 -4.32
C ILE A 78 0.81 -13.49 -3.79
N SER A 79 -0.27 -13.10 -3.10
CA SER A 79 -1.32 -14.04 -2.66
C SER A 79 -2.36 -14.35 -3.75
N SER A 80 -2.33 -13.68 -4.90
CA SER A 80 -3.35 -13.82 -5.94
C SER A 80 -3.24 -15.10 -6.79
N GLY A 81 -2.15 -15.85 -6.64
CA GLY A 81 -1.83 -17.00 -7.49
C GLY A 81 -1.23 -16.63 -8.86
N VAL A 82 -1.01 -15.34 -9.13
CA VAL A 82 -0.25 -14.90 -10.31
C VAL A 82 1.24 -15.19 -10.09
N GLU A 83 1.86 -15.79 -11.08
CA GLU A 83 3.29 -16.13 -11.07
C GLU A 83 4.16 -14.88 -10.84
N ARG A 84 5.16 -15.02 -9.96
CA ARG A 84 6.06 -13.92 -9.58
C ARG A 84 6.81 -13.30 -10.77
N PRO A 85 7.35 -14.09 -11.72
CA PRO A 85 7.95 -13.53 -12.93
C PRO A 85 6.98 -12.65 -13.72
N THR A 86 5.70 -13.01 -13.77
CA THR A 86 4.66 -12.20 -14.42
C THR A 86 4.44 -10.89 -13.68
N LEU A 87 4.30 -10.93 -12.35
CA LEU A 87 4.14 -9.73 -11.52
C LEU A 87 5.32 -8.76 -11.68
N PHE A 88 6.54 -9.29 -11.73
CA PHE A 88 7.75 -8.50 -11.97
C PHE A 88 7.76 -7.93 -13.40
N GLN A 89 7.49 -8.76 -14.40
CA GLN A 89 7.54 -8.36 -15.81
C GLN A 89 6.53 -7.25 -16.14
N THR A 90 5.31 -7.33 -15.61
CA THR A 90 4.30 -6.27 -15.75
C THR A 90 4.78 -4.93 -15.19
N ARG A 91 5.73 -4.93 -14.26
CA ARG A 91 6.19 -3.70 -13.61
C ARG A 91 7.35 -3.02 -14.33
N VAL A 92 8.22 -3.79 -14.95
CA VAL A 92 9.37 -3.28 -15.71
C VAL A 92 9.02 -2.93 -17.16
N ASP A 93 7.91 -3.48 -17.68
CA ASP A 93 7.44 -3.17 -19.02
C ASP A 93 6.74 -1.79 -19.07
N LEU A 94 7.32 -0.88 -19.86
CA LEU A 94 6.83 0.48 -20.07
C LEU A 94 5.40 0.51 -20.64
N ALA A 95 4.97 -0.54 -21.36
CA ALA A 95 3.61 -0.63 -21.90
C ALA A 95 2.55 -0.69 -20.78
N PHE A 96 2.92 -1.12 -19.58
CA PHE A 96 2.04 -1.25 -18.42
C PHE A 96 2.24 -0.15 -17.39
N GLN A 97 3.23 0.72 -17.56
CA GLN A 97 3.45 1.86 -16.67
C GLN A 97 2.39 2.94 -16.92
N ARG A 98 1.72 3.36 -15.85
CA ARG A 98 0.74 4.46 -15.88
C ARG A 98 1.37 5.72 -15.30
N GLU A 99 0.89 6.86 -15.79
CA GLU A 99 1.26 8.14 -15.20
C GLU A 99 0.79 8.18 -13.75
N GLU A 100 1.75 8.45 -12.88
CA GLU A 100 1.57 8.38 -11.45
C GLU A 100 0.81 9.62 -10.95
N LEU A 101 -0.23 9.39 -10.14
CA LEU A 101 -0.88 10.52 -9.47
C LEU A 101 0.10 11.09 -8.45
N THR A 102 0.58 12.30 -8.71
CA THR A 102 1.42 13.02 -7.75
C THR A 102 0.50 13.67 -6.71
N PRO A 103 0.59 13.29 -5.43
CA PRO A 103 -0.16 13.96 -4.39
C PRO A 103 0.20 15.44 -4.34
N ARG A 104 -0.77 16.26 -3.93
CA ARG A 104 -0.47 17.65 -3.59
C ARG A 104 0.52 17.69 -2.43
N GLU A 105 1.40 18.68 -2.40
CA GLU A 105 2.27 18.92 -1.25
C GLU A 105 1.42 19.04 0.03
N GLY A 106 1.85 18.38 1.11
CA GLY A 106 1.13 18.35 2.39
C GLY A 106 -0.09 17.42 2.46
N ALA A 107 -0.55 16.86 1.33
CA ALA A 107 -1.78 16.05 1.32
C ALA A 107 -1.68 14.78 2.18
N LEU A 108 -0.48 14.21 2.35
CA LEU A 108 -0.27 13.08 3.25
C LEU A 108 -0.36 13.52 4.72
N ASP A 109 0.23 14.66 5.06
CA ASP A 109 0.20 15.21 6.41
C ASP A 109 -1.25 15.52 6.82
N GLU A 110 -2.04 16.14 5.94
CA GLU A 110 -3.47 16.40 6.15
C GLU A 110 -4.26 15.12 6.46
N VAL A 111 -3.99 14.03 5.71
CA VAL A 111 -4.67 12.74 5.92
C VAL A 111 -4.25 12.11 7.26
N PHE A 112 -2.97 12.15 7.61
CA PHE A 112 -2.48 11.62 8.88
C PHE A 112 -2.99 12.43 10.07
N GLU A 113 -3.00 13.76 9.98
CA GLU A 113 -3.57 14.63 11.00
C GLU A 113 -5.06 14.38 11.20
N PHE A 114 -5.82 14.23 10.11
CA PHE A 114 -7.24 13.88 10.20
C PHE A 114 -7.43 12.53 10.89
N GLY A 115 -6.71 11.49 10.46
CA GLY A 115 -6.79 10.17 11.08
C GLY A 115 -6.46 10.20 12.58
N ALA A 116 -5.40 10.94 12.97
CA ALA A 116 -5.01 11.09 14.36
C ALA A 116 -6.06 11.81 15.22
N LYS A 117 -6.73 12.83 14.66
CA LYS A 117 -7.84 13.52 15.33
C LYS A 117 -9.03 12.60 15.53
N GLU A 118 -9.47 11.92 14.48
CA GLU A 118 -10.58 10.96 14.59
C GLU A 118 -10.23 9.81 15.56
N ASP A 119 -8.97 9.37 15.58
CA ASP A 119 -8.50 8.35 16.51
C ASP A 119 -8.58 8.78 17.98
N ALA A 120 -8.32 10.06 18.26
CA ALA A 120 -8.37 10.65 19.59
C ALA A 120 -9.78 11.02 20.04
N GLU A 121 -10.63 11.49 19.12
CA GLU A 121 -11.94 12.08 19.46
C GLU A 121 -13.11 11.09 19.32
N VAL A 122 -13.00 10.07 18.46
CA VAL A 122 -14.11 9.16 18.16
C VAL A 122 -13.83 7.77 18.73
N THR A 123 -14.47 7.42 19.85
CA THR A 123 -14.27 6.12 20.51
C THR A 123 -14.95 4.96 19.78
N ASP A 124 -16.08 5.20 19.09
CA ASP A 124 -16.78 4.16 18.34
C ASP A 124 -16.05 3.86 17.00
N PRO A 125 -15.56 2.62 16.78
CA PRO A 125 -14.85 2.27 15.56
C PRO A 125 -15.72 2.36 14.30
N VAL A 126 -17.03 2.13 14.40
CA VAL A 126 -17.93 2.20 13.23
C VAL A 126 -18.11 3.65 12.80
N GLU A 127 -18.39 4.54 13.73
CA GLU A 127 -18.46 5.98 13.47
C GLU A 127 -17.15 6.55 12.93
N ARG A 128 -15.99 6.10 13.46
CA ARG A 128 -14.68 6.51 12.97
C ARG A 128 -14.48 6.13 11.50
N LEU A 129 -14.81 4.89 11.13
CA LEU A 129 -14.75 4.42 9.75
C LEU A 129 -15.73 5.16 8.83
N ARG A 130 -16.93 5.51 9.33
CA ARG A 130 -17.92 6.30 8.59
C ARG A 130 -17.35 7.66 8.20
N ARG A 131 -16.74 8.39 9.14
CA ARG A 131 -16.15 9.71 8.89
C ARG A 131 -14.95 9.68 7.95
N ILE A 132 -14.09 8.68 8.10
CA ILE A 132 -12.99 8.42 7.14
C ILE A 132 -13.56 8.17 5.73
N GLY A 133 -14.64 7.39 5.63
CA GLY A 133 -15.35 7.14 4.37
C GLY A 133 -15.92 8.40 3.73
N GLU A 134 -16.51 9.30 4.53
CA GLU A 134 -17.03 10.59 4.05
C GLU A 134 -15.93 11.48 3.46
N LEU A 135 -14.77 11.57 4.12
CA LEU A 135 -13.61 12.29 3.60
C LEU A 135 -13.08 11.66 2.30
N ALA A 136 -13.12 10.33 2.18
CA ALA A 136 -12.68 9.62 0.97
C ALA A 136 -13.60 9.87 -0.23
N LEU A 137 -14.91 10.02 0.01
CA LEU A 137 -15.92 10.30 -1.02
C LEU A 137 -15.98 11.79 -1.41
N ALA A 138 -15.40 12.68 -0.61
CA ALA A 138 -15.38 14.10 -0.90
C ALA A 138 -14.78 14.37 -2.30
N PRO A 139 -15.44 15.15 -3.17
CA PRO A 139 -14.98 15.39 -4.54
C PRO A 139 -13.58 16.01 -4.53
N ARG A 140 -12.60 15.30 -5.08
CA ARG A 140 -11.26 15.85 -5.30
C ARG A 140 -11.16 16.34 -6.74
N PRO A 141 -10.78 17.60 -6.99
CA PRO A 141 -10.46 18.05 -8.33
C PRO A 141 -9.17 17.35 -8.79
N SER A 142 -9.29 16.25 -9.52
CA SER A 142 -8.14 15.66 -10.22
C SER A 142 -7.80 16.54 -11.42
N PRO A 143 -6.53 16.92 -11.63
CA PRO A 143 -6.15 17.51 -12.91
C PRO A 143 -6.52 16.52 -14.01
N ARG A 144 -7.31 16.98 -14.98
CA ARG A 144 -7.71 16.18 -16.15
C ARG A 144 -6.41 15.82 -16.90
N PRO A 145 -6.13 14.56 -17.24
CA PRO A 145 -4.88 14.20 -17.90
C PRO A 145 -4.78 14.91 -19.25
N THR A 146 -3.91 15.92 -19.35
CA THR A 146 -3.55 16.60 -20.58
C THR A 146 -2.50 15.78 -21.31
N GLY A 147 -2.88 14.65 -21.92
CA GLY A 147 -1.88 13.88 -22.67
C GLY A 147 -2.17 12.44 -23.03
N ALA A 148 -3.32 11.86 -22.66
CA ALA A 148 -3.68 10.52 -23.13
C ALA A 148 -4.01 10.57 -24.64
N ARG A 149 -2.99 10.58 -25.49
CA ARG A 149 -3.11 10.05 -26.85
C ARG A 149 -3.52 8.60 -26.66
N SER A 150 -4.77 8.28 -26.99
CA SER A 150 -5.21 6.90 -27.12
C SER A 150 -4.42 6.28 -28.28
N SER A 151 -3.24 5.73 -28.00
CA SER A 151 -2.59 4.80 -28.90
C SER A 151 -3.36 3.49 -28.80
N ARG A 152 -4.57 3.45 -29.38
CA ARG A 152 -5.10 2.18 -29.90
C ARG A 152 -4.06 1.66 -30.89
N PRO A 153 -3.48 0.47 -30.70
CA PRO A 153 -2.57 -0.08 -31.70
C PRO A 153 -3.36 -0.26 -33.00
N GLY A 154 -3.08 0.59 -34.00
CA GLY A 154 -3.66 0.50 -35.34
C GLY A 154 -4.15 1.81 -35.98
N CYS A 155 -4.63 2.82 -35.24
CA CYS A 155 -5.11 4.06 -35.87
C CYS A 155 -3.99 5.14 -35.83
N ARG A 156 -3.21 5.26 -36.93
CA ARG A 156 -2.33 6.42 -37.17
C ARG A 156 -3.17 7.55 -37.78
N PRO A 157 -3.15 8.78 -37.21
CA PRO A 157 -3.85 9.90 -37.83
C PRO A 157 -3.06 10.37 -39.06
N THR A 158 -3.60 10.16 -40.26
CA THR A 158 -3.16 10.87 -41.45
C THR A 158 -3.81 12.25 -41.47
N ALA A 159 -3.01 13.30 -41.56
CA ALA A 159 -3.48 14.69 -41.57
C ALA A 159 -4.55 14.90 -42.67
N GLY A 160 -5.73 15.37 -42.26
CA GLY A 160 -6.68 16.02 -43.17
C GLY A 160 -7.93 15.26 -43.61
N ARG A 161 -8.23 14.04 -43.14
CA ARG A 161 -9.53 13.39 -43.40
C ARG A 161 -10.04 12.62 -42.18
N SER A 162 -11.37 12.64 -41.98
CA SER A 162 -12.08 11.87 -40.94
C SER A 162 -11.64 10.41 -40.97
N ALA A 163 -11.10 9.93 -39.86
CA ALA A 163 -10.70 8.53 -39.71
C ALA A 163 -11.96 7.66 -39.59
N ASN A 164 -12.25 6.86 -40.62
CA ASN A 164 -13.07 5.66 -40.45
C ASN A 164 -12.14 4.57 -39.89
N CYS A 165 -12.26 4.24 -38.60
CA CYS A 165 -11.85 2.93 -38.09
C CYS A 165 -13.08 1.98 -38.26
N PRO A 166 -12.90 0.68 -38.53
CA PRO A 166 -13.99 -0.28 -38.80
C PRO A 166 -14.92 -0.52 -37.61
#